data_AF-A0A816VK87-F1
#
_entry.id   AF-A0A816VK87-F1
#
_cell.length_a   1.000
_cell.length_b   1.000
_cell.length_c   1.000
_cell.angle_alpha   90.00
_cell.angle_beta   90.00
_cell.angle_gamma   90.00
#
_symmetry.space_group_name_H-M   'P 1'
#
loop_
_entity.id
_entity.type
_entity.pdbx_description
1 polymer ?
#
loop_
_entity_poly.entity_id
_entity_poly.type
_entity_poly.pdbx_seq_one_letter_code
_entity_poly.pdbx_strand_id
1 'polypeptide(L)'
;MSKRAVLKRQTILLNGLSEQETDSSESEDEMSDVAEAFERELAMSESSSSDDESDETDDIEQHEKDDSKSKKKKKKKIHWQQKQFAAPVAAFGGTLPAPPTHVELQPIDYFYSMFGHEFIRLLMDQSNLYSVQKDPNKPVRVTEMEMNRFIGVLMMTGIYSFPEQRFFWTGSTRVDSIASAMSRNRFLEIQKKLTCC
;
A
#
# COMPACT_ATOMS: atom_id res chain seq x y z
N MET A 1 7.52 1.74 -43.06
CA MET A 1 8.75 1.87 -42.24
C MET A 1 8.35 2.49 -40.91
N SER A 2 8.12 1.67 -39.88
CA SER A 2 7.64 2.12 -38.56
C SER A 2 8.81 2.13 -37.57
N LYS A 3 9.14 3.30 -37.02
CA LYS A 3 10.19 3.44 -36.00
C LYS A 3 9.57 3.18 -34.63
N ARG A 4 9.90 2.04 -34.00
CA ARG A 4 9.60 1.76 -32.59
C ARG A 4 10.44 2.72 -31.72
N ALA A 5 9.78 3.55 -30.91
CA ALA A 5 10.43 4.32 -29.87
C ALA A 5 10.69 3.41 -28.66
N VAL A 6 11.96 3.22 -28.31
CA VAL A 6 12.37 2.52 -27.09
C VAL A 6 12.21 3.50 -25.92
N LEU A 7 11.26 3.25 -25.01
CA LEU A 7 11.20 3.96 -23.74
C LEU A 7 12.37 3.51 -22.87
N LYS A 8 13.39 4.36 -22.72
CA LYS A 8 14.41 4.18 -21.69
C LYS A 8 13.78 4.54 -20.34
N ARG A 9 13.68 3.57 -19.43
CA ARG A 9 13.36 3.83 -18.02
C ARG A 9 14.56 4.55 -17.41
N GLN A 10 14.37 5.78 -16.94
CA GLN A 10 15.39 6.51 -16.19
C GLN A 10 15.36 6.01 -14.75
N THR A 11 16.38 5.29 -14.32
CA THR A 11 16.58 4.93 -12.91
C THR A 11 16.92 6.20 -12.14
N ILE A 12 16.06 6.58 -11.19
CA ILE A 12 16.32 7.71 -10.29
C ILE A 12 17.24 7.19 -9.19
N LEU A 13 18.52 7.55 -9.24
CA LEU A 13 19.45 7.30 -8.14
C LEU A 13 19.20 8.31 -7.02
N LEU A 14 19.07 7.83 -5.78
CA LEU A 14 19.09 8.68 -4.59
C LEU A 14 20.49 9.31 -4.48
N ASN A 15 20.54 10.64 -4.30
CA ASN A 15 21.79 11.33 -4.03
C ASN A 15 22.41 10.80 -2.73
N GLY A 16 23.60 10.17 -2.81
CA GLY A 16 24.40 9.86 -1.62
C GLY A 16 25.33 8.64 -1.67
N LEU A 17 25.34 7.82 -2.72
CA LEU A 17 26.29 6.71 -2.82
C LEU A 17 27.39 7.05 -3.83
N SER A 18 28.58 7.30 -3.29
CA SER A 18 29.82 7.43 -4.06
C SER A 18 30.11 6.13 -4.82
N GLU A 19 30.54 6.28 -6.07
CA GLU A 19 30.96 5.21 -6.96
C GLU A 19 32.08 4.37 -6.32
N GLN A 20 31.84 3.07 -6.11
CA GLN A 20 32.88 2.07 -6.18
C GLN A 20 32.54 1.20 -7.39
N GLU A 21 33.32 1.37 -8.46
CA GLU A 21 33.31 0.46 -9.59
C GLU A 21 33.66 -0.94 -9.08
N THR A 22 32.72 -1.87 -9.19
CA THR A 22 33.00 -3.30 -9.14
C THR A 22 32.58 -3.85 -10.49
N ASP A 23 33.59 -4.14 -11.31
CA ASP A 23 33.46 -4.90 -12.54
C ASP A 23 33.10 -6.34 -12.17
N SER A 24 31.82 -6.69 -12.29
CA SER A 24 31.34 -8.06 -12.14
C SER A 24 30.51 -8.40 -13.37
N SER A 25 31.15 -9.07 -14.33
CA SER A 25 30.50 -9.64 -15.50
C SER A 25 29.64 -10.83 -15.06
N GLU A 26 28.41 -10.58 -14.63
CA GLU A 26 27.40 -11.62 -14.47
C GLU A 26 26.51 -11.62 -15.72
N SER A 27 26.51 -12.76 -16.40
CA SER A 27 25.87 -13.03 -17.68
C SER A 27 24.36 -12.75 -17.67
N GLU A 28 23.88 -12.04 -18.70
CA GLU A 28 22.48 -11.62 -18.89
C GLU A 28 21.48 -12.79 -19.09
N ASP A 29 21.97 -14.04 -19.12
CA ASP A 29 21.19 -15.23 -19.44
C ASP A 29 20.26 -15.71 -18.30
N GLU A 30 20.59 -15.46 -17.03
CA GLU A 30 19.78 -15.93 -15.87
C GLU A 30 18.47 -15.14 -15.67
N MET A 31 18.39 -13.90 -16.18
CA MET A 31 17.19 -13.06 -16.02
C MET A 31 16.10 -13.37 -17.05
N SER A 32 16.45 -14.09 -18.12
CA SER A 32 15.52 -14.59 -19.14
C SER A 32 14.64 -15.71 -18.58
N ASP A 33 15.26 -16.66 -17.87
CA ASP A 33 14.58 -17.87 -17.40
C ASP A 33 13.51 -17.57 -16.34
N VAL A 34 13.77 -16.59 -15.46
CA VAL A 34 12.81 -16.13 -14.45
C VAL A 34 11.62 -15.38 -15.06
N ALA A 35 11.85 -14.65 -16.16
CA ALA A 35 10.78 -13.95 -16.87
C ALA A 35 9.89 -14.95 -17.64
N GLU A 36 10.49 -15.96 -18.25
CA GLU A 36 9.78 -17.01 -18.98
C GLU A 36 8.95 -17.93 -18.06
N ALA A 37 9.43 -18.15 -16.82
CA ALA A 37 8.68 -18.86 -15.79
C ALA A 37 7.43 -18.07 -15.34
N PHE A 38 7.53 -16.73 -15.24
CA PHE A 38 6.43 -15.86 -14.82
C PHE A 38 5.32 -15.78 -15.88
N GLU A 39 5.67 -15.74 -17.18
CA GLU A 39 4.68 -15.74 -18.26
C GLU A 39 3.91 -17.07 -18.37
N ARG A 40 4.56 -18.20 -18.06
CA ARG A 40 3.88 -19.51 -18.03
C ARG A 40 2.84 -19.63 -16.91
N GLU A 41 3.11 -19.07 -15.73
CA GLU A 41 2.14 -19.04 -14.64
C GLU A 41 0.92 -18.17 -14.99
N LEU A 42 1.15 -17.02 -15.63
CA LEU A 42 0.06 -16.12 -16.04
C LEU A 42 -0.88 -16.82 -17.01
N ALA A 43 -0.34 -17.48 -18.03
CA ALA A 43 -1.11 -18.19 -19.06
C ALA A 43 -1.92 -19.38 -18.49
N MET A 44 -1.44 -20.03 -17.43
CA MET A 44 -2.16 -21.13 -16.77
C MET A 44 -3.38 -20.63 -15.99
N SER A 45 -3.36 -19.38 -15.52
CA SER A 45 -4.46 -18.78 -14.74
C SER A 45 -5.64 -18.32 -15.60
N GLU A 46 -5.45 -18.12 -16.90
CA GLU A 46 -6.46 -17.51 -17.79
C GLU A 46 -7.41 -18.53 -18.44
N SER A 47 -7.20 -19.83 -18.19
CA SER A 47 -8.00 -20.92 -18.78
C SER A 47 -9.13 -21.44 -17.87
N SER A 48 -9.36 -20.86 -16.69
CA SER A 48 -10.41 -21.34 -15.77
C SER A 48 -11.05 -20.21 -14.95
N SER A 49 -11.85 -19.37 -15.59
CA SER A 49 -12.94 -18.66 -14.90
C SER A 49 -14.08 -18.49 -15.90
N SER A 50 -15.05 -19.40 -15.78
CA SER A 50 -16.40 -19.30 -16.34
C SER A 50 -17.27 -19.04 -15.13
N ASP A 51 -17.52 -17.78 -14.81
CA ASP A 51 -18.45 -17.38 -13.75
C ASP A 51 -19.76 -16.91 -14.37
N ASP A 52 -20.72 -17.84 -14.40
CA ASP A 52 -22.15 -17.64 -14.59
C ASP A 52 -22.74 -17.42 -13.19
N GLU A 53 -23.18 -16.20 -12.88
CA GLU A 53 -23.80 -15.87 -11.60
C GLU A 53 -25.27 -15.48 -11.85
N SER A 54 -26.15 -16.42 -11.53
CA SER A 54 -27.60 -16.25 -11.44
C SER A 54 -27.96 -15.57 -10.10
N ASP A 55 -28.58 -14.39 -10.18
CA ASP A 55 -29.05 -13.60 -9.03
C ASP A 55 -30.44 -14.10 -8.58
N GLU A 56 -30.51 -14.80 -7.44
CA GLU A 56 -31.78 -15.12 -6.78
C GLU A 56 -32.23 -13.93 -5.93
N THR A 57 -33.42 -13.42 -6.26
CA THR A 57 -34.15 -12.41 -5.52
C THR A 57 -35.04 -13.05 -4.46
N ASP A 58 -34.87 -12.70 -3.19
CA ASP A 58 -35.85 -12.98 -2.13
C ASP A 58 -36.59 -11.70 -1.72
N ASP A 59 -37.91 -11.75 -1.95
CA ASP A 59 -38.96 -10.82 -1.52
C ASP A 59 -39.12 -10.76 0.00
N ILE A 60 -39.30 -9.55 0.58
CA ILE A 60 -40.30 -9.26 1.64
C ILE A 60 -40.84 -7.82 1.48
N GLU A 61 -42.14 -7.70 1.74
CA GLU A 61 -43.14 -6.74 1.31
C GLU A 61 -43.16 -5.31 1.88
N GLN A 62 -43.54 -4.39 0.98
CA GLN A 62 -44.54 -3.30 1.09
C GLN A 62 -44.46 -2.30 2.25
N HIS A 63 -43.96 -1.09 1.92
CA HIS A 63 -44.45 0.16 2.50
C HIS A 63 -44.68 1.20 1.38
N GLU A 64 -45.67 2.06 1.60
CA GLU A 64 -46.49 2.79 0.64
C GLU A 64 -45.75 3.65 -0.41
N LYS A 65 -46.33 3.68 -1.62
CA LYS A 65 -45.90 4.48 -2.76
C LYS A 65 -46.12 5.98 -2.50
N ASP A 66 -45.03 6.71 -2.27
CA ASP A 66 -44.95 8.13 -2.61
C ASP A 66 -44.01 8.30 -3.82
N ASP A 67 -44.63 8.52 -4.99
CA ASP A 67 -43.99 8.55 -6.30
C ASP A 67 -43.25 9.89 -6.51
N SER A 68 -42.19 10.11 -5.73
CA SER A 68 -41.21 11.16 -6.00
C SER A 68 -40.11 10.60 -6.90
N LYS A 69 -40.31 10.69 -8.23
CA LYS A 69 -39.28 10.40 -9.24
C LYS A 69 -38.03 11.26 -8.99
N SER A 70 -37.09 10.76 -8.20
CA SER A 70 -35.77 11.36 -8.06
C SER A 70 -35.05 11.23 -9.41
N LYS A 71 -34.92 12.36 -10.12
CA LYS A 71 -34.18 12.42 -11.38
C LYS A 71 -32.73 12.03 -11.10
N LYS A 72 -32.32 10.80 -11.44
CA LYS A 72 -30.93 10.34 -11.38
C LYS A 72 -30.05 11.35 -12.12
N LYS A 73 -29.26 12.14 -11.39
CA LYS A 73 -28.33 13.13 -11.98
C LYS A 73 -27.34 12.37 -12.86
N LYS A 74 -27.34 12.66 -14.17
CA LYS A 74 -26.36 12.08 -15.11
C LYS A 74 -24.95 12.48 -14.63
N LYS A 75 -24.11 11.50 -14.30
CA LYS A 75 -22.71 11.74 -13.91
C LYS A 75 -22.00 12.43 -15.07
N LYS A 76 -21.25 13.50 -14.78
CA LYS A 76 -20.46 14.21 -15.79
C LYS A 76 -19.41 13.24 -16.35
N LYS A 77 -19.32 13.15 -17.68
CA LYS A 77 -18.27 12.37 -18.34
C LYS A 77 -16.93 13.09 -18.13
N ILE A 78 -16.01 12.44 -17.41
CA ILE A 78 -14.64 12.92 -17.24
C ILE A 78 -13.87 12.54 -18.50
N HIS A 79 -13.28 13.53 -19.17
CA HIS A 79 -12.41 13.32 -20.31
C HIS A 79 -10.97 13.64 -19.89
N TRP A 80 -10.19 12.59 -19.68
CA TRP A 80 -8.75 12.73 -19.44
C TRP A 80 -8.09 13.28 -20.71
N GLN A 81 -7.25 14.30 -20.54
CA GLN A 81 -6.51 14.94 -21.63
C GLN A 81 -5.02 14.73 -21.38
N GLN A 82 -4.29 14.32 -22.41
CA GLN A 82 -2.84 14.21 -22.34
C GLN A 82 -2.24 15.61 -22.51
N LYS A 83 -1.73 16.17 -21.42
CA LYS A 83 -1.04 17.47 -21.39
C LYS A 83 0.42 17.25 -20.97
N GLN A 84 1.33 18.04 -21.51
CA GLN A 84 2.71 18.06 -21.03
C GLN A 84 2.72 18.48 -19.55
N PHE A 85 3.33 17.65 -18.70
CA PHE A 85 3.48 17.92 -17.28
C PHE A 85 4.61 18.94 -17.09
N ALA A 86 4.25 20.15 -16.67
CA ALA A 86 5.21 21.10 -16.15
C ALA A 86 5.35 20.82 -14.65
N ALA A 87 6.49 20.29 -14.24
CA ALA A 87 6.76 20.05 -12.83
C ALA A 87 6.71 21.39 -12.08
N PRO A 88 5.87 21.52 -11.03
CA PRO A 88 5.92 22.69 -10.17
C PRO A 88 7.31 22.80 -9.55
N VAL A 89 7.80 24.02 -9.34
CA VAL A 89 9.07 24.26 -8.64
C VAL A 89 8.93 23.72 -7.22
N ALA A 90 9.56 22.57 -6.96
CA ALA A 90 9.52 21.87 -5.68
C ALA A 90 10.67 22.27 -4.74
N ALA A 91 11.23 23.47 -4.94
CA ALA A 91 12.26 23.98 -4.03
C ALA A 91 11.61 24.26 -2.67
N PHE A 92 12.10 23.60 -1.62
CA PHE A 92 11.68 23.88 -0.26
C PHE A 92 12.06 25.33 0.09
N GLY A 93 11.05 26.20 0.16
CA GLY A 93 11.23 27.63 0.48
C GLY A 93 11.28 27.94 1.97
N GLY A 94 11.23 26.92 2.83
CA GLY A 94 11.29 27.08 4.28
C GLY A 94 12.72 27.07 4.82
N THR A 95 12.89 27.60 6.02
CA THR A 95 14.09 27.36 6.82
C THR A 95 13.84 26.14 7.70
N LEU A 96 14.73 25.15 7.67
CA LEU A 96 14.64 24.04 8.61
C LEU A 96 14.89 24.53 10.04
N PRO A 97 14.14 24.04 11.04
CA PRO A 97 14.44 24.35 12.43
C PRO A 97 15.85 23.89 12.77
N ALA A 98 16.52 24.61 13.68
CA ALA A 98 17.83 24.20 14.16
C ALA A 98 17.74 22.81 14.81
N PRO A 99 18.72 21.93 14.61
CA PRO A 99 18.74 20.63 15.28
C PRO A 99 18.75 20.82 16.81
N PRO A 100 18.11 19.92 17.59
CA PRO A 100 18.08 20.03 19.04
C PRO A 100 19.50 20.02 19.61
N THR A 101 19.88 21.09 20.32
CA THR A 101 21.28 21.35 20.70
C THR A 101 21.77 20.54 21.90
N HIS A 102 20.88 19.86 22.66
CA HIS A 102 21.23 19.35 24.00
C HIS A 102 20.64 17.98 24.41
N VAL A 103 20.02 17.23 23.49
CA VAL A 103 19.51 15.89 23.82
C VAL A 103 19.82 14.95 22.67
N GLU A 104 20.65 13.94 22.91
CA GLU A 104 20.76 12.77 22.04
C GLU A 104 19.44 11.99 22.17
N LEU A 105 18.44 12.41 21.40
CA LEU A 105 17.15 11.72 21.32
C LEU A 105 17.34 10.37 20.64
N GLN A 106 16.65 9.35 21.15
CA GLN A 106 16.60 8.06 20.47
C GLN A 106 15.78 8.21 19.17
N PRO A 107 16.03 7.39 18.13
CA PRO A 107 15.26 7.43 16.89
C PRO A 107 13.73 7.39 17.08
N ILE A 108 13.28 6.67 18.11
CA ILE A 108 11.85 6.57 18.46
C ILE A 108 11.26 7.88 18.99
N ASP A 109 12.05 8.73 19.64
CA ASP A 109 11.59 10.02 20.17
C ASP A 109 11.29 11.00 19.03
N TYR A 110 12.11 10.98 17.98
CA TYR A 110 11.85 11.76 16.77
C TYR A 110 10.55 11.31 16.09
N PHE A 111 10.31 9.99 16.01
CA PHE A 111 9.07 9.46 15.47
C PHE A 111 7.85 9.98 16.23
N TYR A 112 7.86 9.90 17.57
CA TYR A 112 6.78 10.41 18.38
C TYR A 112 6.66 11.94 18.36
N SER A 113 7.73 12.70 18.11
CA SER A 113 7.64 14.15 17.93
C SER A 113 6.88 14.56 16.66
N MET A 114 6.90 13.71 15.62
CA MET A 114 6.23 13.98 14.35
C MET A 114 4.77 13.52 14.37
N PHE A 115 4.51 12.31 14.86
CA PHE A 115 3.19 11.69 14.82
C PHE A 115 2.41 11.84 16.13
N GLY A 116 3.09 11.85 17.28
CA GLY A 116 2.48 11.89 18.61
C GLY A 116 1.85 10.56 19.03
N HIS A 117 1.88 10.27 20.34
CA HIS A 117 1.21 9.09 20.90
C HIS A 117 -0.31 9.14 20.70
N GLU A 118 -0.90 10.33 20.81
CA GLU A 118 -2.35 10.53 20.68
C GLU A 118 -2.87 10.18 19.28
N PHE A 119 -2.08 10.40 18.23
CA PHE A 119 -2.45 10.01 16.87
C PHE A 119 -2.55 8.50 16.71
N ILE A 120 -1.61 7.76 17.31
CA ILE A 120 -1.60 6.29 17.26
C ILE A 120 -2.79 5.72 18.01
N ARG A 121 -3.13 6.31 19.17
CA ARG A 121 -4.34 5.97 19.92
C ARG A 121 -5.60 6.26 19.13
N LEU A 122 -5.67 7.42 18.48
CA LEU A 122 -6.79 7.77 17.61
C LEU A 122 -6.96 6.76 16.47
N LEU A 123 -5.88 6.38 15.79
CA LEU A 123 -5.93 5.35 14.75
C LEU A 123 -6.44 4.02 15.30
N MET A 124 -5.98 3.61 16.48
CA MET A 124 -6.43 2.37 17.13
C MET A 124 -7.93 2.43 17.44
N ASP A 125 -8.37 3.50 18.10
CA ASP A 125 -9.77 3.67 18.53
C ASP A 125 -10.72 3.71 17.34
N GLN A 126 -10.38 4.50 16.31
CA GLN A 126 -11.19 4.62 15.10
C GLN A 126 -11.22 3.32 14.30
N SER A 127 -10.09 2.62 14.17
CA SER A 127 -10.05 1.32 13.47
C SER A 127 -10.87 0.25 14.21
N ASN A 128 -10.81 0.24 15.54
CA ASN A 128 -11.62 -0.65 16.36
C ASN A 128 -13.11 -0.34 16.24
N LEU A 129 -13.49 0.93 16.38
CA LEU A 129 -14.87 1.39 16.23
C LEU A 129 -15.42 1.04 14.85
N TYR A 130 -14.66 1.35 13.78
CA TYR A 130 -15.01 1.00 12.42
C TYR A 130 -15.18 -0.51 12.22
N SER A 131 -14.32 -1.33 12.85
CA SER A 131 -14.44 -2.78 12.76
C SER A 131 -15.76 -3.30 13.33
N VAL A 132 -16.20 -2.77 14.47
CA VAL A 132 -17.47 -3.12 15.12
C VAL A 132 -18.65 -2.66 14.27
N GLN A 133 -18.58 -1.45 13.71
CA GLN A 133 -19.63 -0.92 12.83
C GLN A 133 -19.78 -1.74 11.55
N LYS A 134 -18.67 -2.25 10.99
CA LYS A 134 -18.68 -2.97 9.73
C LYS A 134 -19.04 -4.45 9.89
N ASP A 135 -18.59 -5.08 10.96
CA ASP A 135 -18.88 -6.47 11.29
C ASP A 135 -18.87 -6.67 12.82
N PRO A 136 -20.04 -6.53 13.47
CA PRO A 136 -20.16 -6.68 14.92
C PRO A 136 -19.77 -8.06 15.44
N ASN A 137 -19.86 -9.10 14.61
CA ASN A 137 -19.57 -10.48 15.01
C ASN A 137 -18.07 -10.78 15.04
N LYS A 138 -17.27 -10.04 14.25
CA LYS A 138 -15.83 -10.23 14.16
C LYS A 138 -15.06 -8.90 14.24
N PRO A 139 -15.07 -8.23 15.41
CA PRO A 139 -14.31 -6.99 15.59
C PRO A 139 -12.81 -7.27 15.60
N VAL A 140 -12.02 -6.35 15.02
CA VAL A 140 -10.57 -6.53 14.85
C VAL A 140 -9.81 -6.46 16.18
N ARG A 141 -10.32 -5.66 17.14
CA ARG A 141 -9.77 -5.50 18.50
C ARG A 141 -8.25 -5.31 18.51
N VAL A 142 -7.76 -4.26 17.86
CA VAL A 142 -6.36 -3.83 17.88
C VAL A 142 -6.01 -3.26 19.24
N THR A 143 -4.89 -3.68 19.81
CA THR A 143 -4.29 -3.08 21.02
C THR A 143 -3.25 -2.00 20.65
N GLU A 144 -2.90 -1.11 21.59
CA GLU A 144 -1.88 -0.06 21.36
C GLU A 144 -0.53 -0.68 20.96
N MET A 145 -0.15 -1.79 21.60
CA MET A 145 1.06 -2.54 21.25
C MET A 145 1.00 -3.10 19.83
N GLU A 146 -0.14 -3.68 19.42
CA GLU A 146 -0.31 -4.17 18.05
C GLU A 146 -0.29 -3.03 17.02
N MET A 147 -0.88 -1.88 17.34
CA MET A 147 -0.85 -0.72 16.45
C MET A 147 0.58 -0.20 16.27
N ASN A 148 1.36 -0.10 17.36
CA ASN A 148 2.77 0.27 17.30
C ASN A 148 3.59 -0.73 16.45
N ARG A 149 3.36 -2.03 16.62
CA ARG A 149 4.00 -3.07 15.80
C ARG A 149 3.59 -2.96 14.33
N PHE A 150 2.30 -2.73 14.05
CA PHE A 150 1.79 -2.58 12.70
C PHE A 150 2.43 -1.39 11.99
N ILE A 151 2.55 -0.23 12.66
CA ILE A 151 3.23 0.95 12.14
C ILE A 151 4.72 0.66 11.90
N GLY A 152 5.38 -0.01 12.85
CA GLY A 152 6.78 -0.43 12.68
C GLY A 152 6.97 -1.35 11.46
N VAL A 153 6.06 -2.31 11.25
CA VAL A 153 6.05 -3.16 10.06
C VAL A 153 5.86 -2.32 8.80
N LEU A 154 4.93 -1.37 8.78
CA LEU A 154 4.72 -0.48 7.63
C LEU A 154 6.00 0.29 7.27
N MET A 155 6.69 0.85 8.27
CA MET A 155 7.97 1.53 8.05
C MET A 155 9.01 0.59 7.45
N MET A 156 9.15 -0.63 7.99
CA MET A 156 10.07 -1.63 7.46
C MET A 156 9.73 -2.04 6.02
N THR A 157 8.44 -2.20 5.70
CA THR A 157 8.01 -2.48 4.31
C THR A 157 8.26 -1.31 3.36
N GLY A 158 8.41 -0.08 3.86
CA GLY A 158 8.83 1.06 3.05
C GLY A 158 10.33 1.08 2.75
N ILE A 159 11.14 0.42 3.58
CA ILE A 159 12.59 0.27 3.38
C ILE A 159 12.87 -0.83 2.35
N TYR A 160 12.18 -1.95 2.47
CA TYR A 160 12.33 -3.08 1.55
C TYR A 160 11.43 -2.94 0.33
N SER A 161 12.00 -2.98 -0.87
CA SER A 161 11.24 -2.92 -2.11
C SER A 161 10.83 -4.31 -2.60
N PHE A 162 9.71 -4.84 -2.08
CA PHE A 162 9.08 -6.04 -2.64
C PHE A 162 7.82 -5.70 -3.43
N PRO A 163 7.58 -6.39 -4.58
CA PRO A 163 6.40 -6.12 -5.41
C PRO A 163 5.09 -6.52 -4.74
N GLU A 164 5.13 -7.49 -3.82
CA GLU A 164 3.95 -7.92 -3.08
C GLU A 164 4.23 -8.11 -1.59
N GLN A 165 3.26 -7.69 -0.79
CA GLN A 165 3.35 -7.72 0.66
C GLN A 165 3.49 -9.15 1.23
N ARG A 166 3.00 -10.18 0.53
CA ARG A 166 3.13 -11.57 0.98
C ARG A 166 4.59 -12.05 1.08
N PHE A 167 5.50 -11.45 0.32
CA PHE A 167 6.90 -11.89 0.28
C PHE A 167 7.60 -11.71 1.63
N PHE A 168 7.23 -10.71 2.42
CA PHE A 168 7.79 -10.48 3.75
C PHE A 168 7.60 -11.67 4.73
N TRP A 169 6.59 -12.52 4.50
CA TRP A 169 6.27 -13.68 5.33
C TRP A 169 6.54 -15.03 4.64
N THR A 170 6.99 -15.03 3.38
CA THR A 170 7.20 -16.25 2.58
C THR A 170 8.60 -16.80 2.81
N GLY A 171 8.76 -18.13 2.95
CA GLY A 171 10.01 -18.76 3.42
C GLY A 171 11.30 -18.30 2.72
N SER A 172 11.30 -18.21 1.38
CA SER A 172 12.49 -17.82 0.61
C SER A 172 12.85 -16.33 0.71
N THR A 173 11.86 -15.46 0.96
CA THR A 173 12.00 -13.99 0.98
C THR A 173 11.66 -13.40 2.35
N ARG A 174 11.64 -14.25 3.39
CA ARG A 174 11.15 -13.91 4.72
C ARG A 174 12.08 -12.88 5.35
N VAL A 175 11.49 -11.79 5.84
CA VAL A 175 12.22 -10.80 6.65
C VAL A 175 11.86 -11.05 8.10
N ASP A 176 12.79 -11.60 8.87
CA ASP A 176 12.52 -12.05 10.23
C ASP A 176 12.06 -10.92 11.15
N SER A 177 12.58 -9.71 11.00
CA SER A 177 12.14 -8.55 11.81
C SER A 177 10.67 -8.19 11.58
N ILE A 178 10.13 -8.44 10.38
CA ILE A 178 8.71 -8.21 10.06
C ILE A 178 7.88 -9.42 10.49
N ALA A 179 8.30 -10.61 10.05
CA ALA A 179 7.51 -11.81 10.19
C ALA A 179 7.49 -12.40 11.61
N SER A 180 8.41 -11.98 12.49
CA SER A 180 8.34 -12.25 13.94
C SER A 180 7.50 -11.22 14.70
N ALA A 181 7.42 -9.97 14.23
CA ALA A 181 6.69 -8.90 14.91
C ALA A 181 5.17 -9.08 14.81
N MET A 182 4.67 -9.50 13.66
CA MET A 182 3.24 -9.71 13.40
C MET A 182 3.03 -10.77 12.31
N SER A 183 1.96 -11.56 12.40
CA SER A 183 1.61 -12.51 11.34
C SER A 183 1.01 -11.79 10.12
N ARG A 184 1.21 -12.35 8.92
CA ARG A 184 0.65 -11.81 7.67
C ARG A 184 -0.85 -11.56 7.77
N ASN A 185 -1.60 -12.55 8.27
CA ASN A 185 -3.05 -12.46 8.35
C ASN A 185 -3.48 -11.35 9.31
N ARG A 186 -2.82 -11.22 10.48
CA ARG A 186 -3.12 -10.14 11.44
C ARG A 186 -2.80 -8.77 10.86
N PHE A 187 -1.68 -8.64 10.16
CA PHE A 187 -1.30 -7.41 9.47
C PHE A 187 -2.37 -6.99 8.44
N LEU A 188 -2.80 -7.91 7.58
CA LEU A 188 -3.82 -7.65 6.56
C LEU A 188 -5.20 -7.34 7.18
N GLU A 189 -5.56 -8.00 8.28
CA GLU A 189 -6.79 -7.71 9.04
C GLU A 189 -6.80 -6.28 9.57
N ILE A 190 -5.69 -5.83 10.16
CA ILE A 190 -5.55 -4.45 10.67
C ILE A 190 -5.58 -3.46 9.50
N GLN A 191 -4.81 -3.70 8.44
CA GLN A 191 -4.75 -2.83 7.26
C GLN A 191 -6.12 -2.62 6.62
N LYS A 192 -6.94 -3.68 6.52
CA LYS A 192 -8.30 -3.60 5.96
C LYS A 192 -9.26 -2.76 6.80
N LYS A 193 -9.00 -2.61 8.10
CA LYS A 193 -9.86 -1.89 9.06
C LYS A 193 -9.27 -0.56 9.49
N LEU A 194 -8.14 -0.15 8.91
CA LEU A 194 -7.46 1.09 9.27
C LEU A 194 -8.28 2.30 8.80
N THR A 195 -8.76 3.08 9.76
CA THR A 195 -9.56 4.29 9.54
C THR A 195 -9.13 5.38 10.50
N CYS A 196 -9.11 6.64 10.04
CA CYS A 196 -8.75 7.80 10.86
C CYS A 196 -9.94 8.69 11.26
N CYS A 197 -11.09 8.57 10.59
CA CYS A 197 -12.30 9.39 10.81
C CYS A 197 -13.57 8.63 10.43
#